data_AF-A0A2I0VN02-F1
#
_entry.id   AF-A0A2I0VN02-F1
#
_cell.length_a   1.000
_cell.length_b   1.000
_cell.length_c   1.000
_cell.angle_alpha   90.00
_cell.angle_beta   90.00
_cell.angle_gamma   90.00
#
_symmetry.space_group_name_H-M   'P 1'
#
loop_
_entity.id
_entity.type
_entity.pdbx_description
1 polymer ?
#
loop_
_entity_poly.entity_id
_entity_poly.type
_entity_poly.pdbx_seq_one_letter_code
_entity_poly.pdbx_strand_id
1 'polypeptide(L)'
;MYSHNLAATSSDEIKQLITEGTIRVRKSLSYSINEDLEARVLSNELFRCVIHTWDEDEDELLWNVHDDMNTAKEFKGNPARRELGWNYVQEGFPLFKHHLVAKDFLKGRILELSCDKDNTVAQGMGRSMMDIDNCILYSQCDQYHDKHILDSYQQLLQNSKNSKSKDFLNGEDWQQLQLKFQINFKCCPTQTQLQNRLRYLLNNMSQ
;
A
#
# COMPACT_ATOMS: atom_id res chain seq x y z
N MET A 1 -11.22 16.91 -33.53
CA MET A 1 -11.94 17.14 -32.25
C MET A 1 -12.57 15.82 -31.84
N TYR A 2 -11.89 15.04 -31.00
CA TYR A 2 -12.46 13.82 -30.42
C TYR A 2 -12.77 14.08 -28.95
N SER A 3 -14.06 14.24 -28.69
CA SER A 3 -14.68 14.30 -27.37
C SER A 3 -14.65 12.91 -26.76
N HIS A 4 -13.71 12.65 -25.85
CA HIS A 4 -13.82 11.51 -24.95
C HIS A 4 -14.62 11.92 -23.72
N ASN A 5 -15.91 11.58 -23.75
CA ASN A 5 -16.75 11.48 -22.59
C ASN A 5 -16.15 10.43 -21.64
N LEU A 6 -15.42 10.87 -20.62
CA LEU A 6 -15.23 10.12 -19.38
C LEU A 6 -16.62 10.00 -18.73
N ALA A 7 -17.31 8.92 -19.10
CA ALA A 7 -18.57 8.55 -18.46
C ALA A 7 -18.32 8.44 -16.96
N ALA A 8 -19.08 9.24 -16.20
CA ALA A 8 -19.10 9.23 -14.76
C ALA A 8 -19.39 7.82 -14.27
N THR A 9 -18.35 7.11 -13.84
CA THR A 9 -18.47 5.83 -13.17
C THR A 9 -19.33 6.07 -11.93
N SER A 10 -20.43 5.34 -11.81
CA SER A 10 -21.38 5.59 -10.73
C SER A 10 -20.71 5.28 -9.38
N SER A 11 -21.03 6.07 -8.35
CA SER A 11 -20.52 5.87 -6.98
C SER A 11 -20.70 4.41 -6.50
N ASP A 12 -21.73 3.73 -7.00
CA ASP A 12 -22.07 2.37 -6.61
C ASP A 12 -21.20 1.32 -7.32
N GLU A 13 -20.79 1.56 -8.58
CA GLU A 13 -19.77 0.74 -9.26
C GLU A 13 -18.39 0.88 -8.60
N ILE A 14 -18.02 2.09 -8.17
CA ILE A 14 -16.75 2.32 -7.44
C ILE A 14 -16.79 1.62 -6.07
N LYS A 15 -17.91 1.71 -5.33
CA LYS A 15 -18.11 0.99 -4.07
C LYS A 15 -18.08 -0.51 -4.26
N GLN A 16 -18.67 -1.02 -5.35
CA GLN A 16 -18.67 -2.44 -5.65
C GLN A 16 -17.27 -2.92 -6.03
N LEU A 17 -16.51 -2.17 -6.84
CA LEU A 17 -15.11 -2.45 -7.16
C LEU A 17 -14.20 -2.44 -5.92
N ILE A 18 -14.43 -1.50 -4.99
CA ILE A 18 -13.71 -1.44 -3.72
C ILE A 18 -14.08 -2.60 -2.81
N THR A 19 -15.38 -2.91 -2.68
CA THR A 19 -15.84 -4.00 -1.82
C THR A 19 -15.42 -5.36 -2.39
N GLU A 20 -15.53 -5.56 -3.70
CA GLU A 20 -15.05 -6.77 -4.38
C GLU A 20 -13.53 -6.85 -4.38
N GLY A 21 -12.81 -5.74 -4.54
CA GLY A 21 -11.35 -5.67 -4.41
C GLY A 21 -10.85 -5.93 -2.99
N THR A 22 -11.65 -5.59 -1.96
CA THR A 22 -11.27 -5.82 -0.55
C THR A 22 -11.68 -7.22 -0.06
N ILE A 23 -12.74 -7.82 -0.63
CA ILE A 23 -13.27 -9.14 -0.22
C ILE A 23 -12.74 -10.30 -1.09
N ARG A 24 -12.62 -10.16 -2.41
CA ARG A 24 -12.14 -11.26 -3.29
C ARG A 24 -10.65 -11.53 -3.17
N VAL A 25 -9.90 -10.53 -2.71
CA VAL A 25 -8.47 -10.65 -2.38
C VAL A 25 -8.19 -11.77 -1.37
N ARG A 26 -9.11 -12.14 -0.47
CA ARG A 26 -8.78 -13.09 0.61
C ARG A 26 -8.78 -14.57 0.24
N LYS A 27 -9.20 -14.99 -0.96
CA LYS A 27 -9.37 -16.44 -1.25
C LYS A 27 -8.89 -16.95 -2.61
N SER A 28 -8.67 -16.11 -3.63
CA SER A 28 -8.28 -16.59 -4.97
C SER A 28 -6.85 -16.24 -5.39
N LEU A 29 -6.16 -15.38 -4.64
CA LEU A 29 -4.80 -14.94 -4.96
C LEU A 29 -3.84 -15.49 -3.90
N SER A 30 -2.76 -16.14 -4.36
CA SER A 30 -1.61 -16.42 -3.50
C SER A 30 -0.79 -15.13 -3.38
N TYR A 31 -0.55 -14.68 -2.16
CA TYR A 31 0.34 -13.56 -1.87
C TYR A 31 1.06 -13.84 -0.56
N SER A 32 2.34 -13.48 -0.50
CA SER A 32 3.11 -13.61 0.73
C SER A 32 2.68 -12.53 1.73
N ILE A 33 2.57 -12.94 2.98
CA ILE A 33 2.33 -12.05 4.12
C ILE A 33 3.65 -11.93 4.86
N ASN A 34 4.07 -10.71 5.19
CA ASN A 34 5.23 -10.46 6.03
C ASN A 34 4.75 -10.17 7.46
N GLU A 35 5.15 -11.04 8.40
CA GLU A 35 4.68 -11.00 9.78
C GLU A 35 5.04 -9.69 10.49
N ASP A 36 6.23 -9.14 10.23
CA ASP A 36 6.67 -7.87 10.81
C ASP A 36 5.81 -6.70 10.33
N LEU A 37 5.51 -6.63 9.03
CA LEU A 37 4.64 -5.59 8.48
C LEU A 37 3.19 -5.75 8.98
N GLU A 38 2.66 -6.96 9.07
CA GLU A 38 1.33 -7.20 9.65
C GLU A 38 1.28 -6.87 11.14
N ALA A 39 2.34 -7.17 11.91
CA ALA A 39 2.43 -6.78 13.31
C ALA A 39 2.37 -5.25 13.47
N ARG A 40 3.03 -4.52 12.57
CA ARG A 40 2.98 -3.05 12.51
C ARG A 40 1.63 -2.50 12.03
N VAL A 41 0.91 -3.24 11.19
CA VAL A 41 -0.50 -2.92 10.86
C VAL A 41 -1.37 -3.09 12.11
N LEU A 42 -1.19 -4.16 12.86
CA LEU A 42 -1.93 -4.42 14.11
C LEU A 42 -1.61 -3.39 15.20
N SER A 43 -0.40 -2.86 15.25
CA SER A 43 -0.01 -1.76 16.17
C SER A 43 -0.50 -0.37 15.71
N ASN A 44 -1.15 -0.27 14.55
CA ASN A 44 -1.58 0.99 13.89
C ASN A 44 -0.42 1.89 13.42
N GLU A 45 0.78 1.35 13.23
CA GLU A 45 1.90 2.08 12.62
C GLU A 45 1.79 2.16 11.10
N LEU A 46 1.24 1.12 10.49
CA LEU A 46 1.06 1.00 9.05
C LEU A 46 -0.40 0.81 8.69
N PHE A 47 -0.77 1.29 7.51
CA PHE A 47 -1.97 0.86 6.83
C PHE A 47 -1.63 -0.24 5.84
N ARG A 48 -2.42 -1.32 5.86
CA ARG A 48 -2.43 -2.28 4.77
C ARG A 48 -3.12 -1.63 3.57
N CYS A 49 -2.51 -1.71 2.40
CA CYS A 49 -2.99 -1.08 1.18
C CYS A 49 -3.47 -2.11 0.16
N VAL A 50 -3.47 -1.75 -1.13
CA VAL A 50 -3.93 -2.64 -2.20
C VAL A 50 -3.02 -3.86 -2.37
N ILE A 51 -3.60 -4.93 -2.91
CA ILE A 51 -2.81 -5.94 -3.60
C ILE A 51 -2.35 -5.32 -4.90
N HIS A 52 -1.03 -5.32 -5.07
CA HIS A 52 -0.37 -4.84 -6.25
C HIS A 52 0.05 -6.02 -7.11
N THR A 53 -0.18 -5.87 -8.42
CA THR A 53 0.25 -6.81 -9.44
C THR A 53 1.65 -6.41 -9.87
N TRP A 54 2.61 -7.28 -9.58
CA TRP A 54 4.01 -7.03 -9.89
C TRP A 54 4.29 -7.24 -11.38
N ASP A 55 4.94 -6.29 -12.03
CA ASP A 55 5.20 -6.30 -13.47
C ASP A 55 6.71 -6.39 -13.85
N GLU A 56 6.99 -6.46 -15.16
CA GLU A 56 8.35 -6.62 -15.69
C GLU A 56 9.21 -5.36 -15.51
N ASP A 57 8.60 -4.17 -15.52
CA ASP A 57 9.31 -2.90 -15.29
C ASP A 57 9.81 -2.85 -13.84
N GLU A 58 9.03 -3.38 -12.90
CA GLU A 58 9.38 -3.50 -11.50
C GLU A 58 10.48 -4.54 -11.24
N ASP A 59 10.54 -5.61 -12.05
CA ASP A 59 11.66 -6.56 -12.03
C ASP A 59 12.98 -5.91 -12.48
N GLU A 60 12.96 -5.16 -13.58
CA GLU A 60 14.13 -4.42 -14.06
C GLU A 60 14.61 -3.42 -13.01
N LEU A 61 13.68 -2.67 -12.41
CA LEU A 61 14.00 -1.74 -11.34
C LEU A 61 14.56 -2.44 -10.10
N LEU A 62 13.94 -3.52 -9.65
CA LEU A 62 14.41 -4.32 -8.50
C LEU A 62 15.84 -4.80 -8.73
N TRP A 63 16.13 -5.30 -9.94
CA TRP A 63 17.47 -5.74 -10.32
C TRP A 63 18.49 -4.61 -10.21
N ASN A 64 18.19 -3.45 -10.80
CA ASN A 64 19.09 -2.29 -10.82
C ASN A 64 19.37 -1.77 -9.39
N VAL A 65 18.33 -1.62 -8.56
CA VAL A 65 18.48 -1.15 -7.18
C VAL A 65 19.27 -2.16 -6.33
N HIS A 66 19.05 -3.46 -6.55
CA HIS A 66 19.79 -4.51 -5.86
C HIS A 66 21.26 -4.58 -6.30
N ASP A 67 21.56 -4.37 -7.59
CA ASP A 67 22.94 -4.32 -8.09
C ASP A 67 23.69 -3.10 -7.54
N ASP A 68 23.05 -1.92 -7.55
CA ASP A 68 23.57 -0.70 -6.91
C ASP A 68 23.90 -0.94 -5.42
N MET A 69 23.00 -1.60 -4.69
CA MET A 69 23.23 -1.98 -3.29
C MET A 69 24.44 -2.92 -3.14
N ASN A 70 24.63 -3.89 -4.02
CA ASN A 70 25.75 -4.85 -3.94
C ASN A 70 27.10 -4.26 -4.37
N THR A 71 27.08 -3.27 -5.27
CA THR A 71 28.29 -2.56 -5.71
C THR A 71 28.70 -1.47 -4.72
N ALA A 72 27.75 -0.92 -3.94
CA ALA A 72 28.02 0.04 -2.89
C ALA A 72 28.95 -0.53 -1.81
N LYS A 73 30.07 0.18 -1.56
CA LYS A 73 31.09 -0.20 -0.56
C LYS A 73 30.52 -0.32 0.85
N GLU A 74 29.43 0.38 1.14
CA GLU A 74 28.78 0.43 2.45
C GLU A 74 28.16 -0.91 2.85
N PHE A 75 27.63 -1.67 1.88
CA PHE A 75 26.92 -2.94 2.14
C PHE A 75 27.74 -4.19 1.83
N LYS A 76 28.97 -4.01 1.31
CA LYS A 76 29.85 -5.11 0.88
C LYS A 76 30.46 -5.89 2.05
N GLY A 77 30.44 -7.22 1.97
CA GLY A 77 31.27 -8.13 2.78
C GLY A 77 30.81 -8.39 4.23
N ASN A 78 29.69 -7.81 4.69
CA ASN A 78 29.16 -8.04 6.03
C ASN A 78 27.66 -8.43 5.97
N PRO A 79 27.25 -9.61 6.47
CA PRO A 79 25.85 -10.06 6.47
C PRO A 79 24.87 -9.09 7.12
N ALA A 80 25.23 -8.45 8.24
CA ALA A 80 24.36 -7.49 8.92
C ALA A 80 24.16 -6.22 8.09
N ARG A 81 25.20 -5.79 7.36
CA ARG A 81 25.10 -4.65 6.43
C ARG A 81 24.29 -5.00 5.19
N ARG A 82 24.34 -6.25 4.74
CA ARG A 82 23.47 -6.74 3.66
C ARG A 82 21.99 -6.69 4.04
N GLU A 83 21.64 -6.98 5.31
CA GLU A 83 20.25 -6.82 5.78
C GLU A 83 19.80 -5.35 5.83
N LEU A 84 20.69 -4.42 6.20
CA LEU A 84 20.44 -2.98 6.07
C LEU A 84 20.27 -2.56 4.60
N GLY A 85 21.04 -3.18 3.69
CA GLY A 85 20.89 -2.97 2.25
C GLY A 85 19.49 -3.31 1.73
N TRP A 86 18.79 -4.29 2.33
CA TRP A 86 17.40 -4.58 1.97
C TRP A 86 16.40 -3.49 2.39
N ASN A 87 16.71 -2.66 3.39
CA ASN A 87 15.91 -1.45 3.64
C ASN A 87 16.08 -0.47 2.49
N TYR A 88 17.32 -0.24 2.05
CA TYR A 88 17.61 0.63 0.91
C TYR A 88 16.90 0.14 -0.36
N VAL A 89 16.94 -1.17 -0.64
CA VAL A 89 16.21 -1.76 -1.77
C VAL A 89 14.70 -1.50 -1.65
N GLN A 90 14.11 -1.74 -0.47
CA GLN A 90 12.68 -1.51 -0.24
C GLN A 90 12.27 -0.03 -0.44
N GLU A 91 13.14 0.92 -0.07
CA GLU A 91 12.90 2.36 -0.22
C GLU A 91 13.18 2.87 -1.65
N GLY A 92 13.92 2.11 -2.46
CA GLY A 92 14.39 2.51 -3.79
C GLY A 92 13.32 2.51 -4.89
N PHE A 93 12.08 2.13 -4.59
CA PHE A 93 11.02 2.03 -5.59
C PHE A 93 10.18 3.33 -5.69
N PRO A 94 10.32 4.11 -6.78
CA PRO A 94 9.64 5.39 -6.92
C PRO A 94 8.19 5.27 -7.43
N LEU A 95 7.80 4.12 -8.00
CA LEU A 95 6.41 3.82 -8.38
C LEU A 95 5.54 3.59 -7.13
N PHE A 96 6.13 3.07 -6.06
CA PHE A 96 5.52 2.90 -4.75
C PHE A 96 5.74 4.11 -3.83
N LYS A 97 5.76 5.34 -4.34
CA LYS A 97 5.95 6.53 -3.46
C LYS A 97 4.98 6.46 -2.28
N HIS A 98 5.54 6.34 -1.07
CA HIS A 98 4.84 6.21 0.23
C HIS A 98 4.28 4.81 0.56
N HIS A 99 4.55 3.80 -0.26
CA HIS A 99 4.20 2.40 -0.04
C HIS A 99 5.45 1.53 0.12
N LEU A 100 5.32 0.47 0.92
CA LEU A 100 6.33 -0.51 1.27
C LEU A 100 5.88 -1.86 0.74
N VAL A 101 6.79 -2.57 0.09
CA VAL A 101 6.64 -3.99 -0.29
C VAL A 101 7.36 -4.84 0.75
N ALA A 102 6.86 -6.02 1.07
CA ALA A 102 7.54 -6.96 1.96
C ALA A 102 8.96 -7.29 1.47
N LYS A 103 9.97 -7.18 2.34
CA LYS A 103 11.36 -7.54 1.97
C LYS A 103 11.50 -8.98 1.53
N ASP A 104 10.77 -9.91 2.15
CA ASP A 104 10.85 -11.33 1.79
C ASP A 104 10.32 -11.59 0.38
N PHE A 105 9.32 -10.81 -0.06
CA PHE A 105 8.87 -10.83 -1.44
C PHE A 105 10.00 -10.37 -2.38
N LEU A 106 10.64 -9.23 -2.09
CA LEU A 106 11.76 -8.71 -2.90
C LEU A 106 12.95 -9.67 -2.94
N LYS A 107 13.29 -10.30 -1.80
CA LYS A 107 14.34 -11.32 -1.70
C LYS A 107 14.01 -12.55 -2.54
N GLY A 108 12.79 -13.06 -2.44
CA GLY A 108 12.31 -14.19 -3.26
C GLY A 108 12.39 -13.87 -4.74
N ARG A 109 11.91 -12.67 -5.13
CA ARG A 109 11.91 -12.22 -6.52
C ARG A 109 13.33 -12.09 -7.09
N ILE A 110 14.27 -11.52 -6.34
CA ILE A 110 15.69 -11.46 -6.75
C ILE A 110 16.28 -12.87 -6.93
N LEU A 111 15.95 -13.83 -6.06
CA LEU A 111 16.44 -15.20 -6.23
C LEU A 111 15.93 -15.83 -7.51
N GLU A 112 14.68 -15.57 -7.89
CA GLU A 112 14.09 -16.03 -9.15
C GLU A 112 14.79 -15.38 -10.35
N LEU A 113 14.98 -14.05 -10.31
CA LEU A 113 15.71 -13.31 -11.35
C LEU A 113 17.17 -13.76 -11.50
N SER A 114 17.80 -14.23 -10.42
CA SER A 114 19.21 -14.66 -10.40
C SER A 114 19.41 -16.14 -10.80
N CYS A 115 18.34 -16.94 -10.93
CA CYS A 115 18.45 -18.37 -11.21
C CYS A 115 18.70 -18.72 -12.69
N ASP A 116 18.66 -17.75 -13.61
CA ASP A 116 18.97 -17.99 -15.02
C ASP A 116 20.48 -18.05 -15.28
N LYS A 117 20.93 -19.26 -15.62
CA LYS A 117 22.31 -19.76 -15.55
C LYS A 117 23.30 -19.22 -16.59
N ASP A 118 22.93 -18.24 -17.42
CA ASP A 118 23.76 -17.84 -18.57
C ASP A 118 24.26 -16.39 -18.55
N ASN A 119 24.21 -15.68 -17.41
CA ASN A 119 24.74 -14.31 -17.24
C ASN A 119 24.20 -13.25 -18.22
N THR A 120 23.28 -13.60 -19.09
CA THR A 120 22.36 -12.67 -19.72
C THR A 120 21.15 -12.58 -18.80
N VAL A 121 20.88 -11.39 -18.27
CA VAL A 121 19.51 -11.06 -17.82
C VAL A 121 18.63 -11.32 -19.04
N ALA A 122 17.92 -12.44 -19.06
CA ALA A 122 16.97 -12.69 -20.11
C ALA A 122 15.81 -11.71 -19.85
N GLN A 123 15.89 -10.51 -20.41
CA GLN A 123 14.70 -9.68 -20.58
C GLN A 123 13.65 -10.57 -21.27
N GLY A 124 12.64 -11.00 -20.51
CA GLY A 124 11.46 -11.64 -21.04
C GLY A 124 11.60 -13.06 -21.60
N MET A 125 12.45 -13.96 -21.06
CA MET A 125 12.28 -15.40 -21.32
C MET A 125 11.82 -16.16 -20.07
N GLY A 126 10.50 -16.34 -19.94
CA GLY A 126 9.95 -17.42 -19.12
C GLY A 126 8.68 -17.12 -18.36
N ARG A 127 8.23 -15.86 -18.29
CA ARG A 127 6.91 -15.56 -17.72
C ARG A 127 5.85 -15.70 -18.78
N SER A 128 4.94 -16.64 -18.57
CA SER A 128 3.64 -16.56 -19.20
C SER A 128 2.99 -15.24 -18.76
N MET A 129 2.20 -14.60 -19.61
CA MET A 129 1.32 -13.48 -19.22
C MET A 129 0.35 -13.85 -18.06
N MET A 130 0.33 -15.13 -17.66
CA MET A 130 -0.43 -15.69 -16.54
C MET A 130 0.39 -15.86 -15.24
N ASP A 131 1.71 -15.66 -15.24
CA ASP A 131 2.56 -15.70 -14.03
C ASP A 131 2.53 -14.34 -13.32
N ILE A 132 1.33 -13.98 -12.85
CA ILE A 132 1.07 -12.73 -12.14
C ILE A 132 1.40 -12.93 -10.67
N ASP A 133 2.51 -12.33 -10.21
CA ASP A 133 2.78 -12.23 -8.78
C ASP A 133 2.03 -11.06 -8.17
N ASN A 134 1.51 -11.30 -6.97
CA ASN A 134 0.74 -10.34 -6.22
C ASN A 134 1.43 -10.11 -4.87
N CYS A 135 1.65 -8.85 -4.52
CA CYS A 135 2.17 -8.47 -3.20
C CYS A 135 1.22 -7.51 -2.49
N ILE A 136 1.23 -7.53 -1.16
CA ILE A 136 0.55 -6.51 -0.37
C ILE A 136 1.46 -5.28 -0.29
N LEU A 137 0.90 -4.11 -0.61
CA LEU A 137 1.53 -2.83 -0.30
C LEU A 137 1.11 -2.36 1.10
N TYR A 138 2.02 -1.67 1.78
CA TYR A 138 1.77 -1.08 3.10
C TYR A 138 2.15 0.40 3.06
N SER A 139 1.46 1.28 3.77
CA SER A 139 1.83 2.70 3.83
C SER A 139 2.02 3.15 5.26
N GLN A 140 3.03 4.01 5.46
CA GLN A 140 3.19 4.71 6.73
C GLN A 140 2.08 5.76 6.86
N CYS A 141 1.56 5.92 8.08
CA CYS A 141 0.68 7.04 8.36
C CYS A 141 1.51 8.34 8.39
N ASP A 142 1.22 9.24 7.47
CA ASP A 142 1.89 10.54 7.33
C ASP A 142 0.92 11.71 7.53
N GLN A 143 1.45 12.93 7.45
CA GLN A 143 0.68 14.16 7.62
C GLN A 143 -0.47 14.32 6.60
N TYR A 144 -0.37 13.73 5.41
CA TYR A 144 -1.42 13.82 4.40
C TYR A 144 -2.60 12.92 4.76
N HIS A 145 -2.29 11.72 5.27
CA HIS A 145 -3.31 10.83 5.83
C HIS A 145 -4.03 11.48 7.02
N ASP A 146 -3.28 12.08 7.95
CA ASP A 146 -3.83 12.75 9.12
C ASP A 146 -4.77 13.89 8.76
N LYS A 147 -4.32 14.76 7.84
CA LYS A 147 -5.14 15.85 7.33
C LYS A 147 -6.42 15.33 6.70
N HIS A 148 -6.33 14.28 5.88
CA HIS A 148 -7.52 13.71 5.25
C HIS A 148 -8.52 13.12 6.24
N ILE A 149 -8.04 12.44 7.30
CA ILE A 149 -8.88 11.90 8.37
C ILE A 149 -9.63 13.05 9.06
N LEU A 150 -8.92 14.13 9.41
CA LEU A 150 -9.50 15.29 10.09
C LEU A 150 -10.51 16.03 9.21
N ASP A 151 -10.15 16.35 7.97
CA ASP A 151 -11.02 17.05 7.02
C ASP A 151 -12.29 16.23 6.76
N SER A 152 -12.15 14.91 6.57
CA SER A 152 -13.29 14.01 6.36
C SER A 152 -14.19 13.91 7.59
N TYR A 153 -13.60 13.82 8.78
CA TYR A 153 -14.34 13.83 10.04
C TYR A 153 -15.15 15.11 10.19
N GLN A 154 -14.53 16.29 10.01
CA GLN A 154 -15.20 17.58 10.10
C GLN A 154 -16.35 17.72 9.11
N GLN A 155 -16.16 17.30 7.86
CA GLN A 155 -17.23 17.31 6.84
C GLN A 155 -18.41 16.43 7.25
N LEU A 156 -18.16 15.25 7.80
CA LEU A 156 -19.21 14.32 8.22
C LEU A 156 -19.99 14.85 9.43
N LEU A 157 -19.31 15.56 10.35
CA LEU A 157 -20.00 16.25 11.45
C LEU A 157 -20.93 17.36 10.95
N GLN A 158 -20.49 18.13 9.95
CA GLN A 158 -21.26 19.25 9.39
C GLN A 158 -22.47 18.81 8.54
N ASN A 159 -22.39 17.66 7.88
CA ASN A 159 -23.43 17.18 6.95
C ASN A 159 -24.59 16.42 7.62
N SER A 160 -24.59 16.30 8.95
CA SER A 160 -25.69 15.69 9.71
C SER A 160 -26.95 16.56 9.63
N LYS A 161 -27.95 16.13 8.85
CA LYS A 161 -29.28 16.78 8.72
C LYS A 161 -30.07 16.93 10.03
N ASN A 162 -29.60 16.34 11.13
CA ASN A 162 -30.17 16.55 12.46
C ASN A 162 -29.34 17.60 13.21
N SER A 163 -29.99 18.71 13.53
CA SER A 163 -29.49 19.94 14.15
C SER A 163 -29.01 19.82 15.61
N LYS A 164 -28.23 18.79 15.91
CA LYS A 164 -27.37 18.73 17.11
C LYS A 164 -25.97 18.41 16.62
N SER A 165 -24.96 19.12 17.12
CA SER A 165 -23.57 18.75 16.85
C SER A 165 -23.42 17.28 17.23
N LYS A 166 -23.11 16.43 16.25
CA LYS A 166 -22.66 15.09 16.55
C LYS A 166 -21.26 15.27 17.14
N ASP A 167 -21.03 14.81 18.36
CA ASP A 167 -19.68 14.74 18.90
C ASP A 167 -18.94 13.51 18.33
N PHE A 168 -19.68 12.55 17.76
CA PHE A 168 -19.16 11.28 17.28
C PHE A 168 -19.79 10.82 15.95
N LEU A 169 -18.98 10.17 15.11
CA LEU A 169 -19.42 9.51 13.88
C LEU A 169 -20.20 8.22 14.21
N ASN A 170 -21.31 7.99 13.51
CA ASN A 170 -22.02 6.71 13.57
C ASN A 170 -21.33 5.65 12.67
N GLY A 171 -21.85 4.42 12.66
CA GLY A 171 -21.27 3.33 11.85
C GLY A 171 -21.22 3.63 10.34
N GLU A 172 -22.24 4.29 9.79
CA GLU A 172 -22.29 4.67 8.37
C GLU A 172 -21.27 5.76 8.03
N ASP A 173 -21.15 6.77 8.89
CA ASP A 173 -20.18 7.84 8.77
C ASP A 173 -18.74 7.28 8.78
N TRP A 174 -18.46 6.27 9.62
CA TRP A 174 -17.17 5.56 9.62
C TRP A 174 -16.89 4.81 8.33
N GLN A 175 -17.89 4.12 7.79
CA GLN A 175 -17.75 3.41 6.50
C GLN A 175 -17.48 4.41 5.35
N GLN A 176 -18.13 5.57 5.36
CA GLN A 176 -17.87 6.62 4.38
C GLN A 176 -16.45 7.17 4.48
N LEU A 177 -15.95 7.37 5.71
CA LEU A 177 -14.57 7.82 5.94
C LEU A 177 -13.56 6.78 5.43
N GLN A 178 -13.76 5.49 5.75
CA GLN A 178 -12.92 4.40 5.24
C GLN A 178 -12.90 4.36 3.71
N LEU A 179 -14.06 4.49 3.07
CA LEU A 179 -14.18 4.48 1.61
C LEU A 179 -13.42 5.64 0.97
N LYS A 180 -13.60 6.87 1.50
CA LYS A 180 -12.87 8.05 1.02
C LYS A 180 -11.36 7.87 1.18
N PHE A 181 -10.92 7.32 2.31
CA PHE A 181 -9.52 7.03 2.57
C PHE A 181 -8.95 6.04 1.54
N GLN A 182 -9.68 4.97 1.24
CA GLN A 182 -9.27 3.96 0.27
C GLN A 182 -9.19 4.50 -1.16
N ILE A 183 -10.14 5.35 -1.56
CA ILE A 183 -10.12 5.98 -2.89
C ILE A 183 -8.88 6.85 -3.06
N ASN A 184 -8.55 7.67 -2.05
CA ASN A 184 -7.49 8.67 -2.13
C ASN A 184 -6.09 8.10 -1.97
N PHE A 185 -5.90 7.14 -1.06
CA PHE A 185 -4.56 6.63 -0.72
C PHE A 185 -4.30 5.20 -1.18
N LYS A 186 -5.30 4.55 -1.79
CA LYS A 186 -5.25 3.11 -2.11
C LYS A 186 -4.93 2.25 -0.88
N CYS A 187 -5.32 2.72 0.29
CA CYS A 187 -5.09 2.03 1.55
C CYS A 187 -6.41 1.59 2.21
N CYS A 188 -6.41 0.44 2.86
CA CYS A 188 -7.60 -0.24 3.37
C CYS A 188 -7.58 -0.32 4.91
N PRO A 189 -7.55 0.82 5.62
CA PRO A 189 -7.51 0.80 7.08
C PRO A 189 -8.82 0.22 7.65
N THR A 190 -8.69 -0.53 8.73
CA THR A 190 -9.84 -0.94 9.54
C THR A 190 -10.47 0.28 10.21
N GLN A 191 -11.75 0.15 10.57
CA GLN A 191 -12.46 1.21 11.30
C GLN A 191 -11.75 1.52 12.62
N THR A 192 -11.27 0.49 13.31
CA THR A 192 -10.51 0.63 14.56
C THR A 192 -9.23 1.44 14.38
N GLN A 193 -8.49 1.21 13.29
CA GLN A 193 -7.28 1.99 12.97
C GLN A 193 -7.60 3.48 12.80
N LEU A 194 -8.64 3.81 12.03
CA LEU A 194 -9.07 5.20 11.83
C LEU A 194 -9.58 5.85 13.12
N GLN A 195 -10.31 5.09 13.95
CA GLN A 195 -10.78 5.55 15.26
C GLN A 195 -9.62 5.87 16.21
N ASN A 196 -8.64 4.98 16.30
CA ASN A 196 -7.46 5.17 17.14
C ASN A 196 -6.64 6.38 16.66
N ARG A 197 -6.43 6.50 15.35
CA ARG A 197 -5.69 7.62 14.77
C ARG A 197 -6.42 8.95 14.97
N LEU A 198 -7.73 9.00 14.72
CA LEU A 198 -8.53 10.20 14.96
C LEU A 198 -8.47 10.62 16.44
N ARG A 199 -8.58 9.67 17.39
CA ARG A 199 -8.47 9.98 18.82
C ARG A 199 -7.12 10.60 19.17
N TYR A 200 -6.05 10.05 18.62
CA TYR A 200 -4.71 10.61 18.79
C TYR A 200 -4.62 12.05 18.24
N LEU A 201 -5.14 12.30 17.04
CA LEU A 201 -5.12 13.63 16.42
C LEU A 201 -5.93 14.66 17.20
N LEU A 202 -7.15 14.30 17.62
CA LEU A 202 -8.00 15.19 18.41
C LEU A 202 -7.37 15.56 19.75
N ASN A 203 -6.71 14.59 20.42
CA ASN A 203 -6.02 14.85 21.68
C ASN A 203 -4.84 15.81 21.51
N ASN A 204 -4.08 15.69 20.42
CA ASN A 204 -2.90 16.53 20.18
C ASN A 204 -3.24 17.94 19.68
N MET A 205 -4.42 18.15 19.09
CA MET A 205 -4.91 19.49 18.73
C MET A 205 -5.53 20.25 19.91
N SER A 206 -5.82 19.56 21.01
CA SER A 206 -6.44 20.13 22.22
C SER A 206 -5.39 20.67 23.23
N GLN A 207 -4.12 20.62 22.87
CA GLN A 207 -2.96 21.10 23.64
C GLN A 207 -2.34 22.32 22.95
#